data_AF-A0A9E4UH46-F1
#
_entry.id   AF-A0A9E4UH46-F1
#
_cell.length_a   1.000
_cell.length_b   1.000
_cell.length_c   1.000
_cell.angle_alpha   90.00
_cell.angle_beta   90.00
_cell.angle_gamma   90.00
#
_symmetry.space_group_name_H-M   'P 1'
#
loop_
_entity.id
_entity.type
_entity.pdbx_description
1 polymer ?
#
loop_
_entity_poly.entity_id
_entity_poly.type
_entity_poly.pdbx_seq_one_letter_code
_entity_poly.pdbx_strand_id
1 'polypeptide(L)'
;MTDYLPLPGTPVEELDTPCIIVDLDIAEANIAKLQTAANEMGVDVRPHSKTHKSPYWARKQIAAGAIGICCAKVGEAEVMVEAGVTDVMITNQVIGTLKIARLVALARAAKMIVAVDDSSNVDDLSRAASDAGAELGVIVEINVGQDRCGVDGKGAVDLAKQIAAAPGLRFDGLMGYEGHIVAERDYETRKTEAEKAMAILTGAADQIQAAGIEVRVVSAAGTGTYSITGRVDGVTELQCGSYIFMDGDYVEVFDDFIPGPVRAFYRSFTTEGRSGGYRPGPEVDFRRSRTRRRTVACERIGHGSLGRAHQDRVEGRGRAIV
;
A
#
# COMPACT_ATOMS: atom_id res chain seq x y z
N MET A 1 -10.61 -23.30 -20.13
CA MET A 1 -10.35 -21.87 -20.45
C MET A 1 -9.02 -21.40 -19.84
N THR A 2 -7.96 -22.19 -20.00
CA THR A 2 -6.60 -21.83 -19.54
C THR A 2 -5.57 -21.97 -20.66
N ASP A 3 -5.98 -22.45 -21.83
CA ASP A 3 -5.09 -22.82 -22.94
C ASP A 3 -4.43 -21.61 -23.63
N TYR A 4 -4.81 -20.39 -23.25
CA TYR A 4 -4.23 -19.13 -23.74
C TYR A 4 -3.37 -18.40 -22.70
N LEU A 5 -3.26 -18.93 -21.46
CA LEU A 5 -2.36 -18.35 -20.47
C LEU A 5 -0.93 -18.82 -20.77
N PRO A 6 0.07 -17.91 -20.72
CA PRO A 6 1.47 -18.29 -20.88
C PRO A 6 1.87 -19.27 -19.76
N LEU A 7 2.68 -20.26 -20.12
CA LEU A 7 3.20 -21.22 -19.16
C LEU A 7 4.44 -20.63 -18.47
N PRO A 8 4.76 -21.01 -17.22
CA PRO A 8 6.04 -20.68 -16.63
C PRO A 8 7.19 -21.10 -17.56
N GLY A 9 8.06 -20.15 -17.89
CA GLY A 9 9.16 -20.34 -18.86
C GLY A 9 8.87 -19.83 -20.28
N THR A 10 7.65 -19.38 -20.59
CA THR A 10 7.35 -18.68 -21.84
C THR A 10 8.24 -17.41 -21.96
N PRO A 11 8.97 -17.22 -23.07
CA PRO A 11 9.74 -16.01 -23.32
C PRO A 11 8.87 -14.75 -23.29
N VAL A 12 9.42 -13.64 -22.80
CA VAL A 12 8.67 -12.38 -22.62
C VAL A 12 8.12 -11.86 -23.95
N GLU A 13 8.86 -12.03 -25.03
CA GLU A 13 8.49 -11.64 -26.39
C GLU A 13 7.32 -12.44 -27.00
N GLU A 14 6.95 -13.57 -26.37
CA GLU A 14 5.84 -14.44 -26.77
C GLU A 14 4.58 -14.21 -25.93
N LEU A 15 4.63 -13.34 -24.91
CA LEU A 15 3.47 -12.99 -24.11
C LEU A 15 2.45 -12.20 -24.94
N ASP A 16 1.18 -12.55 -24.80
CA ASP A 16 0.10 -11.79 -25.44
C ASP A 16 0.03 -10.36 -24.87
N THR A 17 -0.29 -9.41 -25.73
CA THR A 17 -0.22 -7.98 -25.43
C THR A 17 -1.58 -7.30 -25.57
N PRO A 18 -1.98 -6.42 -24.62
CA PRO A 18 -1.20 -5.92 -23.50
C PRO A 18 -1.17 -6.85 -22.29
N CYS A 19 -0.01 -6.98 -21.66
CA CYS A 19 0.17 -7.60 -20.35
C CYS A 19 0.98 -6.69 -19.43
N ILE A 20 0.77 -6.84 -18.11
CA ILE A 20 1.63 -6.23 -17.09
C ILE A 20 2.68 -7.26 -16.75
N ILE A 21 3.94 -6.86 -16.84
CA ILE A 21 5.08 -7.70 -16.48
C ILE A 21 5.71 -7.13 -15.23
N VAL A 22 6.06 -8.00 -14.29
CA VAL A 22 6.87 -7.64 -13.13
C VAL A 22 8.15 -8.46 -13.16
N ASP A 23 9.28 -7.76 -13.19
CA ASP A 23 10.59 -8.37 -12.96
C ASP A 23 10.72 -8.74 -11.48
N LEU A 24 10.77 -10.05 -11.19
CA LEU A 24 10.78 -10.54 -9.81
C LEU A 24 12.06 -10.15 -9.07
N ASP A 25 13.21 -10.18 -9.76
CA ASP A 25 14.50 -9.90 -9.13
C ASP A 25 14.56 -8.42 -8.70
N ILE A 26 14.04 -7.51 -9.53
CA ILE A 26 13.93 -6.08 -9.20
C ILE A 26 12.93 -5.86 -8.04
N ALA A 27 11.74 -6.45 -8.11
CA ALA A 27 10.74 -6.27 -7.06
C ALA A 27 11.24 -6.80 -5.70
N GLU A 28 11.90 -7.95 -5.68
CA GLU A 28 12.50 -8.53 -4.48
C GLU A 28 13.66 -7.69 -3.95
N ALA A 29 14.52 -7.17 -4.82
CA ALA A 29 15.59 -6.25 -4.45
C ALA A 29 15.05 -4.95 -3.83
N ASN A 30 13.98 -4.38 -4.40
CA ASN A 30 13.33 -3.19 -3.85
C ASN A 30 12.67 -3.46 -2.50
N ILE A 31 12.03 -4.62 -2.32
CA ILE A 31 11.51 -5.09 -1.02
C ILE A 31 12.63 -5.12 0.02
N ALA A 32 13.74 -5.81 -0.29
CA ALA A 32 14.88 -5.91 0.61
C ALA A 32 15.50 -4.54 0.92
N LYS A 33 15.62 -3.66 -0.08
CA LYS A 33 16.21 -2.32 0.10
C LYS A 33 15.41 -1.47 1.08
N LEU A 34 14.08 -1.38 0.92
CA LEU A 34 13.26 -0.59 1.85
C LEU A 34 13.36 -1.15 3.26
N GLN A 35 13.27 -2.47 3.41
CA GLN A 35 13.32 -3.10 4.72
C GLN A 35 14.67 -2.89 5.42
N THR A 36 15.79 -3.03 4.70
CA THR A 36 17.12 -2.75 5.25
C THR A 36 17.24 -1.30 5.69
N ALA A 37 16.81 -0.34 4.86
CA ALA A 37 16.85 1.06 5.21
C ALA A 37 15.99 1.38 6.44
N ALA A 38 14.80 0.78 6.56
CA ALA A 38 13.94 0.96 7.71
C ALA A 38 14.57 0.40 9.00
N ASN A 39 15.18 -0.79 8.92
CA ASN A 39 15.92 -1.39 10.03
C ASN A 39 17.09 -0.49 10.49
N GLU A 40 17.83 0.10 9.55
CA GLU A 40 18.92 1.05 9.86
C GLU A 40 18.41 2.33 10.52
N MET A 41 17.21 2.77 10.16
CA MET A 41 16.53 3.92 10.77
C MET A 41 15.84 3.58 12.10
N GLY A 42 15.72 2.30 12.45
CA GLY A 42 15.05 1.85 13.67
C GLY A 42 13.53 1.99 13.63
N VAL A 43 12.92 1.97 12.44
CA VAL A 43 11.47 2.07 12.23
C VAL A 43 10.93 0.82 11.55
N ASP A 44 9.67 0.48 11.83
CA ASP A 44 8.99 -0.64 11.18
C ASP A 44 8.51 -0.27 9.78
N VAL A 45 8.19 -1.29 8.97
CA VAL A 45 7.55 -1.10 7.65
C VAL A 45 6.23 -1.84 7.62
N ARG A 46 5.18 -1.11 7.23
CA ARG A 46 3.85 -1.65 6.95
C ARG A 46 3.44 -1.27 5.54
N PRO A 47 3.95 -1.96 4.51
CA PRO A 47 3.87 -1.49 3.15
C PRO A 47 2.43 -1.49 2.62
N HIS A 48 2.16 -0.56 1.72
CA HIS A 48 0.81 -0.34 1.23
C HIS A 48 0.48 -1.22 0.02
N SER A 49 -0.42 -2.16 0.25
CA SER A 49 -0.86 -3.13 -0.76
C SER A 49 -1.68 -2.54 -1.92
N LYS A 50 -2.12 -1.27 -1.86
CA LYS A 50 -2.92 -0.65 -2.93
C LYS A 50 -2.21 -0.64 -4.28
N THR A 51 -0.87 -0.67 -4.26
CA THR A 51 -0.02 -0.68 -5.45
C THR A 51 -0.14 -1.99 -6.22
N HIS A 52 -0.14 -3.14 -5.53
CA HIS A 52 -0.09 -4.46 -6.16
C HIS A 52 -1.36 -5.31 -5.97
N LYS A 53 -2.15 -5.05 -4.93
CA LYS A 53 -3.40 -5.75 -4.56
C LYS A 53 -3.27 -7.28 -4.58
N SER A 54 -2.08 -7.76 -4.23
CA SER A 54 -1.67 -9.15 -4.41
C SER A 54 -1.13 -9.73 -3.10
N PRO A 55 -1.76 -10.79 -2.55
CA PRO A 55 -1.24 -11.51 -1.39
C PRO A 55 0.12 -12.16 -1.60
N TYR A 56 0.52 -12.42 -2.85
CA TYR A 56 1.85 -12.92 -3.16
C TYR A 56 2.93 -11.91 -2.73
N TRP A 57 2.77 -10.66 -3.13
CA TRP A 57 3.71 -9.59 -2.79
C TRP A 57 3.64 -9.20 -1.31
N ALA A 58 2.44 -9.18 -0.72
CA ALA A 58 2.27 -8.96 0.72
C ALA A 58 3.06 -9.99 1.55
N ARG A 59 2.99 -11.27 1.19
CA ARG A 59 3.76 -12.33 1.88
C ARG A 59 5.28 -12.16 1.71
N LYS A 60 5.75 -11.71 0.54
CA LYS A 60 7.18 -11.43 0.35
C LYS A 60 7.65 -10.24 1.20
N GLN A 61 6.84 -9.20 1.30
CA GLN A 61 7.12 -8.04 2.16
C GLN A 61 7.18 -8.44 3.64
N ILE A 62 6.20 -9.21 4.11
CA ILE A 62 6.18 -9.73 5.49
C ILE A 62 7.38 -10.64 5.74
N ALA A 63 7.71 -11.54 4.79
CA ALA A 63 8.87 -12.41 4.90
C ALA A 63 10.22 -11.66 4.94
N ALA A 64 10.28 -10.45 4.37
CA ALA A 64 11.46 -9.59 4.43
C ALA A 64 11.60 -8.91 5.81
N GLY A 65 10.50 -8.71 6.54
CA GLY A 65 10.51 -8.07 7.86
C GLY A 65 9.35 -7.11 8.13
N ALA A 66 8.44 -6.90 7.16
CA ALA A 66 7.30 -6.02 7.37
C ALA A 66 6.37 -6.56 8.48
N ILE A 67 5.90 -5.66 9.35
CA ILE A 67 5.07 -6.03 10.53
C ILE A 67 3.60 -6.28 10.20
N GLY A 68 3.22 -6.16 8.92
CA GLY A 68 1.87 -6.26 8.42
C GLY A 68 1.74 -5.55 7.08
N ILE A 69 0.53 -5.20 6.66
CA ILE A 69 0.30 -4.43 5.43
C ILE A 69 -0.75 -3.33 5.62
N CYS A 70 -0.65 -2.28 4.80
CA CYS A 70 -1.68 -1.26 4.69
C CYS A 70 -2.64 -1.58 3.52
N CYS A 71 -3.94 -1.42 3.74
CA CYS A 71 -5.00 -1.49 2.71
C CYS A 71 -5.73 -0.15 2.62
N ALA A 72 -6.24 0.20 1.43
CA ALA A 72 -6.99 1.45 1.26
C ALA A 72 -8.50 1.27 1.56
N LYS A 73 -8.99 0.03 1.52
CA LYS A 73 -10.41 -0.34 1.64
C LYS A 73 -10.58 -1.72 2.28
N VAL A 74 -11.73 -1.93 2.91
CA VAL A 74 -12.12 -3.20 3.54
C VAL A 74 -12.04 -4.39 2.59
N GLY A 75 -12.49 -4.24 1.33
CA GLY A 75 -12.41 -5.34 0.35
C GLY A 75 -11.00 -5.77 -0.01
N GLU A 76 -10.00 -4.88 0.10
CA GLU A 76 -8.60 -5.26 -0.07
C GLU A 76 -8.11 -6.04 1.15
N ALA A 77 -8.51 -5.60 2.35
CA ALA A 77 -8.16 -6.27 3.60
C ALA A 77 -8.74 -7.70 3.67
N GLU A 78 -9.96 -7.91 3.19
CA GLU A 78 -10.57 -9.25 3.11
C GLU A 78 -9.71 -10.24 2.33
N VAL A 79 -9.23 -9.84 1.14
CA VAL A 79 -8.38 -10.69 0.30
C VAL A 79 -7.04 -10.99 0.98
N MET A 80 -6.48 -10.02 1.72
CA MET A 80 -5.21 -10.19 2.43
C MET A 80 -5.37 -11.12 3.65
N VAL A 81 -6.43 -10.94 4.44
CA VAL A 81 -6.74 -11.77 5.61
C VAL A 81 -7.09 -13.20 5.20
N GLU A 82 -7.89 -13.39 4.14
CA GLU A 82 -8.19 -14.72 3.61
C GLU A 82 -6.93 -15.45 3.14
N ALA A 83 -5.95 -14.71 2.62
CA ALA A 83 -4.65 -15.25 2.22
C ALA A 83 -3.66 -15.46 3.40
N GLY A 84 -4.09 -15.23 4.64
CA GLY A 84 -3.34 -15.50 5.86
C GLY A 84 -2.52 -14.32 6.40
N VAL A 85 -2.74 -13.09 5.93
CA VAL A 85 -2.13 -11.90 6.55
C VAL A 85 -2.86 -11.57 7.86
N THR A 86 -2.12 -11.55 8.96
CA THR A 86 -2.69 -11.45 10.32
C THR A 86 -2.63 -10.06 10.94
N ASP A 87 -1.94 -9.10 10.33
CA ASP A 87 -1.84 -7.71 10.80
C ASP A 87 -2.06 -6.74 9.63
N VAL A 88 -3.21 -6.05 9.63
CA VAL A 88 -3.66 -5.19 8.53
C VAL A 88 -4.16 -3.86 9.07
N MET A 89 -3.61 -2.76 8.55
CA MET A 89 -4.11 -1.41 8.80
C MET A 89 -4.87 -0.88 7.59
N ILE A 90 -6.11 -0.41 7.79
CA ILE A 90 -6.84 0.34 6.78
C ILE A 90 -6.52 1.83 6.96
N THR A 91 -5.70 2.37 6.07
CA THR A 91 -5.22 3.77 6.09
C THR A 91 -6.24 4.75 5.49
N ASN A 92 -7.50 4.59 5.90
CA ASN A 92 -8.65 5.35 5.42
C ASN A 92 -9.87 5.13 6.34
N GLN A 93 -10.80 6.08 6.37
CA GLN A 93 -12.03 5.99 7.13
C GLN A 93 -12.98 4.96 6.52
N VAL A 94 -13.60 4.14 7.38
CA VAL A 94 -14.58 3.13 6.98
C VAL A 94 -15.97 3.59 7.39
N ILE A 95 -16.65 4.23 6.44
CA ILE A 95 -17.99 4.78 6.64
C ILE A 95 -19.08 3.88 6.05
N GLY A 96 -20.14 3.68 6.83
CA GLY A 96 -21.37 2.99 6.47
C GLY A 96 -21.48 1.58 7.05
N THR A 97 -22.69 1.25 7.52
CA THR A 97 -23.00 0.06 8.33
C THR A 97 -22.45 -1.24 7.76
N LEU A 98 -22.64 -1.50 6.47
CA LEU A 98 -22.17 -2.75 5.85
C LEU A 98 -20.63 -2.83 5.79
N LYS A 99 -19.93 -1.71 5.56
CA LYS A 99 -18.47 -1.71 5.50
C LYS A 99 -17.87 -1.91 6.88
N ILE A 100 -18.47 -1.27 7.89
CA ILE A 100 -18.10 -1.42 9.29
C ILE A 100 -18.32 -2.87 9.77
N ALA A 101 -19.48 -3.47 9.48
CA ALA A 101 -19.75 -4.85 9.84
C ALA A 101 -18.72 -5.84 9.24
N ARG A 102 -18.31 -5.62 7.98
CA ARG A 102 -17.26 -6.42 7.32
C ARG A 102 -15.89 -6.21 7.98
N LEU A 103 -15.52 -4.97 8.30
CA LEU A 103 -14.29 -4.67 9.03
C LEU A 103 -14.25 -5.37 10.40
N VAL A 104 -15.33 -5.27 11.17
CA VAL A 104 -15.44 -5.91 12.48
C VAL A 104 -15.38 -7.44 12.38
N ALA A 105 -15.95 -8.03 11.33
CA ALA A 105 -15.81 -9.46 11.08
C ALA A 105 -14.34 -9.86 10.84
N LEU A 106 -13.57 -9.03 10.12
CA LEU A 106 -12.12 -9.24 9.94
C LEU A 106 -11.34 -9.12 11.25
N ALA A 107 -11.73 -8.20 12.15
CA ALA A 107 -11.07 -8.01 13.44
C ALA A 107 -11.15 -9.25 14.35
N ARG A 108 -12.07 -10.18 14.07
CA ARG A 108 -12.15 -11.48 14.76
C ARG A 108 -11.17 -12.52 14.21
N ALA A 109 -10.62 -12.31 13.02
CA ALA A 109 -9.74 -13.25 12.33
C ALA A 109 -8.28 -12.76 12.26
N ALA A 110 -8.07 -11.45 12.29
CA ALA A 110 -6.76 -10.81 12.21
C ALA A 110 -6.71 -9.56 13.10
N LYS A 111 -5.51 -9.10 13.42
CA LYS A 111 -5.30 -7.80 14.04
C LYS A 111 -5.60 -6.72 13.00
N MET A 112 -6.73 -6.05 13.20
CA MET A 112 -7.19 -4.96 12.33
C MET A 112 -6.98 -3.62 13.00
N ILE A 113 -6.46 -2.65 12.25
CA ILE A 113 -6.37 -1.23 12.63
C ILE A 113 -7.12 -0.40 11.58
N VAL A 114 -7.90 0.60 11.98
CA VAL A 114 -8.60 1.50 11.04
C VAL A 114 -8.40 2.97 11.41
N ALA A 115 -8.24 3.81 10.39
CA ALA A 115 -8.13 5.26 10.57
C ALA A 115 -9.50 5.92 10.84
N VAL A 116 -9.52 6.90 11.74
CA VAL A 116 -10.66 7.78 12.02
C VAL A 116 -10.24 9.24 12.07
N ASP A 117 -11.14 10.13 11.69
CA ASP A 117 -10.98 11.58 11.80
C ASP A 117 -12.29 12.29 12.24
N ASP A 118 -13.28 11.52 12.67
CA ASP A 118 -14.60 12.03 13.06
C ASP A 118 -15.18 11.23 14.23
N SER A 119 -15.80 11.94 15.19
CA SER A 119 -16.33 11.36 16.42
C SER A 119 -17.52 10.44 16.19
N SER A 120 -18.37 10.74 15.19
CA SER A 120 -19.52 9.88 14.87
C SER A 120 -19.07 8.54 14.29
N ASN A 121 -17.95 8.51 13.57
CA ASN A 121 -17.40 7.26 13.07
C ASN A 121 -16.84 6.39 14.21
N VAL A 122 -16.24 6.99 15.24
CA VAL A 122 -15.81 6.26 16.45
C VAL A 122 -17.01 5.58 17.12
N ASP A 123 -18.13 6.29 17.27
CA ASP A 123 -19.34 5.72 17.88
C ASP A 123 -19.93 4.56 17.06
N ASP A 124 -19.93 4.70 15.73
CA ASP A 124 -20.40 3.64 14.83
C ASP A 124 -19.51 2.39 14.87
N LEU A 125 -18.19 2.56 14.91
CA LEU A 125 -17.22 1.46 15.02
C LEU A 125 -17.33 0.77 16.38
N SER A 126 -17.41 1.54 17.46
CA SER A 126 -17.55 1.06 18.84
C SER A 126 -18.79 0.19 19.01
N ARG A 127 -19.94 0.69 18.54
CA ARG A 127 -21.21 -0.07 18.58
C ARG A 127 -21.08 -1.40 17.83
N ALA A 128 -20.58 -1.37 16.59
CA ALA A 128 -20.46 -2.59 15.80
C ALA A 128 -19.45 -3.60 16.38
N ALA A 129 -18.31 -3.12 16.88
CA ALA A 129 -17.31 -3.98 17.52
C ALA A 129 -17.85 -4.62 18.81
N SER A 130 -18.54 -3.82 19.64
CA SER A 130 -19.20 -4.29 20.86
C SER A 130 -20.28 -5.33 20.57
N ASP A 131 -21.17 -5.06 19.61
CA ASP A 131 -22.25 -5.99 19.22
C ASP A 131 -21.70 -7.34 18.71
N ALA A 132 -20.52 -7.32 18.08
CA ALA A 132 -19.87 -8.51 17.56
C ALA A 132 -18.92 -9.21 18.55
N GLY A 133 -18.69 -8.64 19.74
CA GLY A 133 -17.70 -9.11 20.72
C GLY A 133 -16.28 -9.14 20.14
N ALA A 134 -15.93 -8.16 19.31
CA ALA A 134 -14.62 -8.02 18.69
C ALA A 134 -13.84 -6.85 19.33
N GLU A 135 -12.51 -6.90 19.23
CA GLU A 135 -11.65 -5.76 19.54
C GLU A 135 -11.05 -5.22 18.24
N LEU A 136 -11.28 -3.95 17.95
CA LEU A 136 -10.80 -3.26 16.76
C LEU A 136 -9.76 -2.20 17.13
N GLY A 137 -8.57 -2.30 16.53
CA GLY A 137 -7.55 -1.25 16.63
C GLY A 137 -8.00 0.00 15.88
N VAL A 138 -7.77 1.17 16.45
CA VAL A 138 -8.13 2.45 15.85
C VAL A 138 -6.95 3.41 15.94
N ILE A 139 -6.71 4.10 14.84
CA ILE A 139 -5.66 5.11 14.71
C ILE A 139 -6.30 6.43 14.28
N VAL A 140 -5.83 7.57 14.79
CA VAL A 140 -6.36 8.88 14.38
C VAL A 140 -5.58 9.41 13.18
N GLU A 141 -6.25 9.82 12.10
CA GLU A 141 -5.60 10.51 10.97
C GLU A 141 -5.43 11.99 11.30
N ILE A 142 -4.21 12.50 11.14
CA ILE A 142 -3.84 13.89 11.33
C ILE A 142 -3.68 14.55 9.96
N ASN A 143 -4.29 15.71 9.77
CA ASN A 143 -4.01 16.50 8.57
C ASN A 143 -2.65 17.21 8.74
N VAL A 144 -1.63 16.67 8.06
CA VAL A 144 -0.26 17.20 8.06
C VAL A 144 0.01 18.16 6.90
N GLY A 145 -1.04 18.68 6.24
CA GLY A 145 -0.95 19.64 5.13
C GLY A 145 -1.41 19.09 3.78
N GLN A 146 -1.88 17.83 3.69
CA GLN A 146 -2.42 17.29 2.44
C GLN A 146 -3.85 17.79 2.15
N ASP A 147 -4.57 18.28 3.17
CA ASP A 147 -5.95 18.79 3.05
C ASP A 147 -6.91 17.80 2.37
N ARG A 148 -6.81 16.53 2.78
CA ARG A 148 -7.62 15.42 2.27
C ARG A 148 -8.60 14.88 3.32
N CYS A 149 -8.04 14.38 4.42
CA CYS A 149 -8.71 13.82 5.59
C CYS A 149 -7.87 14.19 6.82
N GLY A 150 -8.39 13.89 8.00
CA GLY A 150 -7.66 14.04 9.26
C GLY A 150 -8.00 15.31 10.03
N VAL A 151 -7.77 15.23 11.33
CA VAL A 151 -8.01 16.30 12.30
C VAL A 151 -6.75 17.10 12.60
N ASP A 152 -6.90 18.23 13.30
CA ASP A 152 -5.80 18.93 13.93
C ASP A 152 -5.38 18.25 15.26
N GLY A 153 -4.32 18.75 15.91
CA GLY A 153 -3.82 18.19 17.16
C GLY A 153 -4.85 18.20 18.30
N LYS A 154 -5.71 19.23 18.37
CA LYS A 154 -6.77 19.27 19.40
C LYS A 154 -7.81 18.19 19.16
N GLY A 155 -8.31 18.08 17.92
CA GLY A 155 -9.23 17.02 17.53
C GLY A 155 -8.62 15.64 17.75
N ALA A 156 -7.31 15.49 17.59
CA ALA A 156 -6.62 14.23 17.83
C ALA A 156 -6.69 13.78 19.29
N VAL A 157 -6.45 14.70 20.24
CA VAL A 157 -6.57 14.41 21.68
C VAL A 157 -8.01 14.04 22.05
N ASP A 158 -8.99 14.77 21.52
CA ASP A 158 -10.40 14.51 21.81
C ASP A 158 -10.85 13.13 21.27
N LEU A 159 -10.46 12.79 20.03
CA LEU A 159 -10.71 11.46 19.45
C LEU A 159 -9.97 10.35 20.21
N ALA A 160 -8.71 10.54 20.57
CA ALA A 160 -7.94 9.54 21.32
C ALA A 160 -8.62 9.20 22.66
N LYS A 161 -9.13 10.21 23.38
CA LYS A 161 -9.92 10.02 24.61
C LYS A 161 -11.21 9.25 24.36
N GLN A 162 -11.94 9.61 23.30
CA GLN A 162 -13.18 8.94 22.94
C GLN A 162 -12.93 7.46 22.60
N ILE A 163 -11.91 7.17 21.80
CA ILE A 163 -11.52 5.81 21.40
C ILE A 163 -11.10 5.00 22.62
N ALA A 164 -10.28 5.57 23.51
CA ALA A 164 -9.81 4.88 24.73
C ALA A 164 -10.96 4.52 25.70
N ALA A 165 -12.05 5.29 25.68
CA ALA A 165 -13.24 5.03 26.48
C ALA A 165 -14.29 4.15 25.77
N ALA A 166 -14.13 3.90 24.48
CA ALA A 166 -15.12 3.22 23.65
C ALA A 166 -15.02 1.70 23.77
N PRO A 167 -16.11 0.99 24.14
CA PRO A 167 -16.08 -0.47 24.22
C PRO A 167 -15.84 -1.11 22.84
N GLY A 168 -15.07 -2.19 22.83
CA GLY A 168 -14.70 -2.90 21.59
C GLY A 168 -13.65 -2.19 20.73
N LEU A 169 -13.18 -1.00 21.12
CA LEU A 169 -12.10 -0.28 20.43
C LEU A 169 -10.82 -0.27 21.26
N ARG A 170 -9.69 -0.24 20.57
CA ARG A 170 -8.35 -0.09 21.14
C ARG A 170 -7.62 1.04 20.43
N PHE A 171 -7.25 2.09 21.16
CA PHE A 171 -6.46 3.18 20.59
C PHE A 171 -5.01 2.71 20.33
N ASP A 172 -4.61 2.65 19.06
CA ASP A 172 -3.27 2.20 18.63
C ASP A 172 -2.31 3.35 18.37
N GLY A 173 -2.80 4.55 18.03
CA GLY A 173 -1.97 5.75 17.87
C GLY A 173 -2.49 6.72 16.81
N LEU A 174 -1.60 7.25 15.98
CA LEU A 174 -1.91 8.21 14.92
C LEU A 174 -1.22 7.91 13.59
N MET A 175 -1.82 8.38 12.50
CA MET A 175 -1.19 8.44 11.19
C MET A 175 -1.23 9.84 10.60
N GLY A 176 -0.24 10.16 9.79
CA GLY A 176 -0.21 11.39 8.99
C GLY A 176 0.47 11.11 7.66
N TYR A 177 -0.22 11.35 6.55
CA TYR A 177 0.32 11.05 5.22
C TYR A 177 0.67 12.34 4.47
N GLU A 178 1.96 12.56 4.25
CA GLU A 178 2.52 13.70 3.52
C GLU A 178 2.49 13.51 2.00
N GLY A 179 1.39 12.95 1.49
CA GLY A 179 1.24 12.58 0.07
C GLY A 179 1.31 13.73 -0.94
N HIS A 180 1.26 14.98 -0.48
CA HIS A 180 1.42 16.18 -1.31
C HIS A 180 2.90 16.46 -1.64
N ILE A 181 3.84 15.86 -0.92
CA ILE A 181 5.30 16.11 -1.03
C ILE A 181 6.05 14.92 -1.67
N VAL A 182 5.43 13.74 -1.75
CA VAL A 182 6.10 12.50 -2.21
C VAL A 182 6.65 12.56 -3.64
N ALA A 183 6.16 13.49 -4.47
CA ALA A 183 6.58 13.68 -5.86
C ALA A 183 7.30 15.02 -6.10
N GLU A 184 7.61 15.78 -5.04
CA GLU A 184 8.45 16.98 -5.15
C GLU A 184 9.86 16.56 -5.57
N ARG A 185 10.40 17.13 -6.64
CA ARG A 185 11.67 16.70 -7.25
C ARG A 185 12.87 17.26 -6.51
N ASP A 186 12.77 18.51 -6.07
CA ASP A 186 13.84 19.14 -5.31
C ASP A 186 13.96 18.50 -3.93
N TYR A 187 15.10 17.87 -3.66
CA TYR A 187 15.29 17.11 -2.43
C TYR A 187 15.20 17.99 -1.18
N GLU A 188 15.78 19.19 -1.21
CA GLU A 188 15.78 20.08 -0.03
C GLU A 188 14.38 20.62 0.28
N THR A 189 13.60 20.95 -0.75
CA THR A 189 12.18 21.30 -0.61
C THR A 189 11.39 20.11 -0.08
N ARG A 190 11.57 18.92 -0.67
CA ARG A 190 10.90 17.68 -0.23
C ARG A 190 11.21 17.37 1.23
N LYS A 191 12.48 17.49 1.62
CA LYS A 191 12.94 17.29 2.99
C LYS A 191 12.32 18.29 3.96
N THR A 192 12.43 19.58 3.66
CA THR A 192 11.93 20.66 4.52
C THR A 192 10.42 20.53 4.76
N GLU A 193 9.64 20.27 3.72
CA GLU A 193 8.19 20.14 3.84
C GLU A 193 7.77 18.82 4.51
N ALA A 194 8.49 17.72 4.27
CA ALA A 194 8.23 16.46 4.97
C ALA A 194 8.53 16.58 6.48
N GLU A 195 9.64 17.20 6.86
CA GLU A 195 9.97 17.45 8.27
C GLU A 195 8.93 18.34 8.96
N LYS A 196 8.41 19.38 8.28
CA LYS A 196 7.29 20.19 8.79
C LYS A 196 6.02 19.37 9.00
N ALA A 197 5.66 18.54 8.02
CA ALA A 197 4.51 17.65 8.12
C ALA A 197 4.65 16.67 9.29
N MET A 198 5.84 16.10 9.49
CA MET A 198 6.09 15.17 10.59
C MET A 198 6.12 15.86 11.95
N ALA A 199 6.59 17.11 12.05
CA ALA A 199 6.50 17.89 13.29
C ALA A 199 5.05 18.11 13.75
N ILE A 200 4.10 18.24 12.82
CA ILE A 200 2.66 18.29 13.14
C ILE A 200 2.20 16.95 13.72
N LEU A 201 2.58 15.85 13.08
CA LEU A 201 2.19 14.49 13.48
C LEU A 201 2.77 14.11 14.85
N THR A 202 4.08 14.28 15.05
CA THR A 202 4.75 13.94 16.32
C THR A 202 4.35 14.88 17.43
N GLY A 203 4.12 16.17 17.14
CA GLY A 203 3.56 17.12 18.11
C GLY A 203 2.15 16.73 18.58
N ALA A 204 1.31 16.15 17.71
CA ALA A 204 0.02 15.59 18.11
C ALA A 204 0.19 14.32 18.98
N ALA A 205 1.20 13.50 18.72
CA ALA A 205 1.52 12.33 19.54
C ALA A 205 1.90 12.74 20.96
N ASP A 206 2.78 13.75 21.08
CA ASP A 206 3.20 14.30 22.36
C ASP A 206 2.01 14.85 23.16
N GLN A 207 1.06 15.53 22.49
CA GLN A 207 -0.15 16.05 23.15
C GLN A 207 -1.05 14.93 23.69
N ILE A 208 -1.16 13.81 22.98
CA ILE A 208 -1.95 12.65 23.42
C ILE A 208 -1.25 11.93 24.58
N GLN A 209 0.07 11.76 24.51
CA GLN A 209 0.87 11.19 25.59
C GLN A 209 0.81 12.06 26.85
N ALA A 210 0.88 13.40 26.71
CA ALA A 210 0.72 14.33 27.82
C ALA A 210 -0.69 14.26 28.46
N ALA A 211 -1.70 13.80 27.73
CA ALA A 211 -3.03 13.50 28.25
C ALA A 211 -3.13 12.13 28.94
N GLY A 212 -2.02 11.39 29.07
CA GLY A 212 -1.94 10.09 29.75
C GLY A 212 -2.39 8.90 28.91
N ILE A 213 -2.48 9.06 27.59
CA ILE A 213 -2.87 7.99 26.66
C ILE A 213 -1.63 7.50 25.93
N GLU A 214 -1.39 6.19 25.96
CA GLU A 214 -0.26 5.58 25.26
C GLU A 214 -0.43 5.70 23.73
N VAL A 215 0.59 6.21 23.05
CA VAL A 215 0.68 6.23 21.58
C VAL A 215 1.69 5.17 21.17
N ARG A 216 1.21 4.05 20.62
CA ARG A 216 2.06 2.91 20.21
C ARG A 216 2.51 3.01 18.75
N VAL A 217 1.71 3.66 17.92
CA VAL A 217 1.95 3.78 16.48
C VAL A 217 1.90 5.24 16.06
N VAL A 218 2.95 5.70 15.38
CA VAL A 218 3.00 6.95 14.62
C VAL A 218 3.39 6.58 13.19
N SER A 219 2.37 6.45 12.33
CA SER A 219 2.50 5.85 10.99
C SER A 219 2.45 6.89 9.88
N ALA A 220 3.44 6.90 9.00
CA ALA A 220 3.59 7.95 7.98
C ALA A 220 4.28 7.45 6.71
N ALA A 221 4.74 8.38 5.88
CA ALA A 221 5.57 8.14 4.70
C ALA A 221 4.87 7.60 3.45
N GLY A 222 5.26 8.19 2.32
CA GLY A 222 5.14 7.58 1.01
C GLY A 222 6.50 7.09 0.51
N THR A 223 6.50 6.50 -0.67
CA THR A 223 7.74 6.03 -1.32
C THR A 223 8.78 7.13 -1.50
N GLY A 224 8.38 8.37 -1.79
CA GLY A 224 9.31 9.48 -2.02
C GLY A 224 9.85 10.18 -0.79
N THR A 225 9.27 9.92 0.38
CA THR A 225 9.65 10.54 1.65
C THR A 225 10.22 9.55 2.66
N TYR A 226 10.23 8.24 2.37
CA TYR A 226 10.61 7.18 3.32
C TYR A 226 11.94 7.44 4.04
N SER A 227 12.96 7.93 3.33
CA SER A 227 14.30 8.18 3.86
C SER A 227 14.37 9.46 4.69
N ILE A 228 13.47 10.41 4.50
CA ILE A 228 13.37 11.61 5.32
C ILE A 228 12.54 11.27 6.56
N THR A 229 11.30 10.83 6.34
CA THR A 229 10.30 10.56 7.38
C THR A 229 10.74 9.47 8.35
N GLY A 230 11.42 8.42 7.87
CA GLY A 230 11.95 7.36 8.74
C GLY A 230 13.06 7.81 9.68
N ARG A 231 13.64 9.00 9.48
CA ARG A 231 14.67 9.58 10.36
C ARG A 231 14.12 10.65 11.31
N VAL A 232 12.80 10.89 11.30
CA VAL A 232 12.18 11.86 12.21
C VAL A 232 11.87 11.16 13.54
N ASP A 233 12.42 11.69 14.62
CA ASP A 233 12.17 11.20 15.98
C ASP A 233 10.66 11.17 16.27
N GLY A 234 10.19 10.03 16.79
CA GLY A 234 8.78 9.81 17.12
C GLY A 234 7.97 9.10 16.04
N VAL A 235 8.45 9.01 14.79
CA VAL A 235 7.84 8.13 13.77
C VAL A 235 8.19 6.67 14.08
N THR A 236 7.19 5.78 14.03
CA THR A 236 7.39 4.37 14.40
C THR A 236 7.31 3.41 13.22
N GLU A 237 6.51 3.72 12.19
CA GLU A 237 6.37 2.86 11.01
C GLU A 237 6.13 3.62 9.70
N LEU A 238 6.55 3.00 8.58
CA LEU A 238 6.44 3.54 7.23
C LEU A 238 5.37 2.82 6.38
N GLN A 239 4.56 3.58 5.64
CA GLN A 239 3.45 3.09 4.81
C GLN A 239 3.78 3.00 3.30
N CYS A 240 5.06 2.91 2.93
CA CYS A 240 5.49 3.00 1.53
C CYS A 240 4.84 1.90 0.66
N GLY A 241 4.42 2.25 -0.57
CA GLY A 241 3.70 1.33 -1.46
C GLY A 241 4.34 1.19 -2.83
N SER A 242 4.51 2.30 -3.55
CA SER A 242 5.01 2.29 -4.93
C SER A 242 6.44 1.78 -5.09
N TYR A 243 7.24 1.76 -4.02
CA TYR A 243 8.66 1.41 -4.05
C TYR A 243 8.96 0.04 -4.66
N ILE A 244 8.01 -0.90 -4.55
CA ILE A 244 8.14 -2.26 -5.09
C ILE A 244 8.30 -2.26 -6.62
N PHE A 245 7.62 -1.36 -7.33
CA PHE A 245 7.62 -1.33 -8.81
C PHE A 245 8.15 -0.01 -9.40
N MET A 246 8.07 1.08 -8.64
CA MET A 246 8.22 2.46 -9.13
C MET A 246 7.27 2.77 -10.30
N ASP A 247 7.37 3.99 -10.82
CA ASP A 247 6.69 4.43 -12.03
C ASP A 247 7.46 5.58 -12.68
N GLY A 248 6.97 6.04 -13.84
CA GLY A 248 7.59 7.14 -14.58
C GLY A 248 7.62 8.49 -13.85
N ASP A 249 6.77 8.69 -12.83
CA ASP A 249 6.80 9.92 -12.05
C ASP A 249 7.88 9.81 -10.97
N TYR A 250 7.95 8.68 -10.24
CA TYR A 250 8.91 8.48 -9.16
C TYR A 250 10.37 8.45 -9.60
N VAL A 251 10.68 7.94 -10.79
CA VAL A 251 12.05 7.93 -11.33
C VAL A 251 12.60 9.33 -11.59
N GLU A 252 11.75 10.36 -11.67
CA GLU A 252 12.17 11.75 -11.83
C GLU A 252 12.36 12.46 -10.47
N VAL A 253 12.11 11.76 -9.35
CA VAL A 253 12.17 12.30 -7.98
C VAL A 253 13.42 11.82 -7.26
N PHE A 254 13.78 10.53 -7.40
CA PHE A 254 14.96 9.91 -6.78
C PHE A 254 15.26 8.54 -7.44
N ASP A 255 16.46 8.01 -7.20
CA ASP A 255 16.99 6.78 -7.83
C ASP A 255 17.28 5.64 -6.83
N ASP A 256 16.74 5.72 -5.61
CA ASP A 256 16.96 4.68 -4.60
C ASP A 256 16.42 3.30 -5.04
N PHE A 257 15.26 3.24 -5.70
CA PHE A 257 14.68 1.97 -6.12
C PHE A 257 14.82 1.80 -7.63
N ILE A 258 15.06 0.56 -8.05
CA ILE A 258 15.18 0.24 -9.47
C ILE A 258 13.75 0.18 -10.03
N PRO A 259 13.42 0.93 -11.10
CA PRO A 259 12.12 0.82 -11.72
C PRO A 259 11.94 -0.58 -12.31
N GLY A 260 10.93 -1.28 -11.80
CA GLY A 260 10.49 -2.54 -12.40
C GLY A 260 9.85 -2.22 -13.74
N PRO A 261 10.22 -2.88 -14.84
CA PRO A 261 9.57 -2.67 -16.12
C PRO A 261 8.13 -3.21 -16.02
N VAL A 262 7.18 -2.38 -15.59
CA VAL A 262 5.79 -2.50 -16.02
C VAL A 262 5.76 -2.09 -17.49
N ARG A 263 6.41 -2.88 -18.34
CA ARG A 263 6.33 -2.74 -19.79
C ARG A 263 4.98 -3.31 -20.19
N ALA A 264 4.01 -2.44 -20.43
CA ALA A 264 2.93 -2.79 -21.33
C ALA A 264 3.56 -2.92 -22.72
N PHE A 265 3.95 -4.14 -23.10
CA PHE A 265 4.24 -4.39 -24.50
C PHE A 265 2.94 -4.16 -25.26
N TYR A 266 2.98 -3.31 -26.27
CA TYR A 266 1.94 -3.20 -27.29
C TYR A 266 2.60 -3.56 -28.61
N ARG A 267 2.36 -4.76 -29.14
CA ARG A 267 2.63 -5.00 -30.56
C ARG A 267 1.52 -4.34 -31.35
N SER A 268 1.72 -3.11 -31.82
CA SER A 268 0.83 -2.53 -32.82
C SER A 268 1.06 -3.24 -34.15
N PHE A 269 0.21 -4.21 -34.49
CA PHE A 269 0.10 -4.67 -35.87
C PHE A 269 -0.71 -3.62 -36.64
N THR A 270 -0.06 -2.60 -37.19
CA THR A 270 -0.69 -1.74 -38.19
C THR A 270 -0.74 -2.51 -39.50
N THR A 271 -1.92 -2.99 -39.90
CA THR A 271 -2.16 -3.44 -41.27
C THR A 271 -2.17 -2.22 -42.20
N GLU A 272 -1.03 -1.91 -42.83
CA GLU A 272 -1.07 -1.10 -44.06
C GLU A 272 -1.55 -2.00 -45.20
N GLY A 273 -2.83 -1.86 -45.53
CA GLY A 273 -3.40 -2.50 -46.71
C GLY A 273 -2.85 -1.85 -47.99
N ARG A 274 -1.86 -2.48 -48.62
CA ARG A 274 -1.84 -2.94 -50.03
C ARG A 274 -0.42 -3.22 -50.51
N SER A 275 -0.19 -4.50 -50.84
CA SER A 275 0.79 -5.02 -51.80
C SER A 275 2.23 -4.47 -51.75
N GLY A 276 3.12 -5.16 -51.03
CA GLY A 276 4.55 -5.15 -51.30
C GLY A 276 5.44 -5.19 -50.06
N GLY A 277 5.98 -6.38 -49.72
CA GLY A 277 7.16 -6.56 -48.88
C GLY A 277 6.99 -6.28 -47.39
N TYR A 278 7.07 -7.34 -46.58
CA TYR A 278 7.10 -7.25 -45.11
C TYR A 278 8.42 -6.57 -44.68
N ARG A 279 8.34 -5.36 -44.11
CA ARG A 279 9.43 -4.75 -43.35
C ARG A 279 8.90 -4.42 -41.94
N PRO A 280 9.60 -4.79 -40.87
CA PRO A 280 9.23 -4.33 -39.53
C PRO A 280 9.29 -2.80 -39.48
N GLY A 281 8.19 -2.17 -39.06
CA GLY A 281 8.15 -0.75 -38.74
C GLY A 281 8.97 -0.43 -37.48
N PRO A 282 9.31 0.86 -37.24
CA PRO A 282 10.06 1.25 -36.07
C PRO A 282 9.31 0.88 -34.79
N GLU A 283 10.08 0.50 -33.76
CA GLU A 283 9.59 0.28 -32.40
C GLU A 283 8.93 1.57 -31.89
N VAL A 284 7.62 1.54 -31.67
CA VAL A 284 6.89 2.71 -31.18
C VAL A 284 6.88 2.68 -29.66
N ASP A 285 7.79 3.43 -29.03
CA ASP A 285 7.73 3.76 -27.60
C ASP A 285 6.57 4.74 -27.36
N PHE A 286 5.40 4.21 -27.03
CA PHE A 286 4.24 5.01 -26.63
C PHE A 286 4.43 5.57 -25.21
N ARG A 287 5.36 6.51 -25.02
CA ARG A 287 5.44 7.33 -23.79
C ARG A 287 4.20 8.17 -23.53
N ARG A 288 3.28 8.29 -24.50
CA ARG A 288 2.06 9.09 -24.40
C ARG A 288 0.93 8.51 -25.26
N SER A 289 0.11 7.58 -24.75
CA SER A 289 -1.37 7.67 -24.86
C SER A 289 -2.15 6.48 -24.28
N ARG A 290 -3.24 6.84 -23.56
CA ARG A 290 -4.49 6.09 -23.29
C ARG A 290 -4.45 4.73 -22.57
N THR A 291 -3.79 4.69 -21.40
CA THR A 291 -4.25 3.90 -20.22
C THR A 291 -4.31 4.74 -18.95
N ARG A 292 -4.29 6.08 -19.05
CA ARG A 292 -4.62 6.95 -17.92
C ARG A 292 -6.11 6.84 -17.59
N ARG A 293 -6.39 6.25 -16.42
CA ARG A 293 -7.66 6.22 -15.66
C ARG A 293 -8.92 6.44 -16.49
N ARG A 294 -9.64 5.36 -16.81
CA ARG A 294 -11.10 5.34 -16.76
C ARG A 294 -11.52 4.14 -15.92
N THR A 295 -12.31 4.42 -14.89
CA THR A 295 -12.91 3.45 -13.98
C THR A 295 -13.65 2.39 -14.80
N VAL A 296 -13.27 1.12 -14.65
CA VAL A 296 -14.03 -0.01 -15.15
C VAL A 296 -14.24 -0.96 -13.98
N ALA A 297 -15.50 -1.27 -13.70
CA ALA A 297 -15.91 -2.20 -12.67
C ALA A 297 -15.38 -3.61 -12.99
N CYS A 298 -14.81 -4.29 -11.99
CA CYS A 298 -14.33 -5.66 -12.14
C CYS A 298 -15.43 -6.63 -11.68
N GLU A 299 -15.90 -7.48 -12.59
CA GLU A 299 -16.76 -8.62 -12.29
C GLU A 299 -15.96 -9.80 -11.74
N ARG A 300 -16.65 -10.61 -10.93
CA ARG A 300 -16.18 -11.74 -10.12
C ARG A 300 -15.21 -12.68 -10.83
N ILE A 301 -14.14 -13.07 -10.13
CA ILE A 301 -13.36 -14.28 -10.43
C ILE A 301 -13.78 -15.37 -9.45
N GLY A 302 -14.21 -16.50 -9.99
CA GLY A 302 -14.80 -17.63 -9.27
C GLY A 302 -13.80 -18.45 -8.47
N HIS A 303 -14.33 -19.07 -7.41
CA HIS A 303 -13.64 -20.03 -6.56
C HIS A 303 -13.26 -21.29 -7.33
N GLY A 304 -11.98 -21.69 -7.23
CA GLY A 304 -11.45 -22.98 -7.67
C GLY A 304 -10.56 -23.56 -6.59
N SER A 305 -10.85 -24.79 -6.20
CA SER A 305 -10.35 -25.53 -5.03
C SER A 305 -8.83 -25.75 -4.97
N LEU A 306 -8.31 -25.75 -3.73
CA LEU A 306 -6.99 -26.17 -3.28
C LEU A 306 -6.51 -27.51 -3.88
N GLY A 307 -5.26 -27.52 -4.34
CA GLY A 307 -4.48 -28.73 -4.64
C GLY A 307 -3.00 -28.53 -4.29
N ARG A 308 -2.44 -29.45 -3.50
CA ARG A 308 -1.01 -29.52 -3.14
C ARG A 308 -0.16 -30.02 -4.31
N ALA A 309 1.01 -29.41 -4.51
CA ALA A 309 2.25 -29.90 -5.15
C ALA A 309 2.97 -28.67 -5.75
N HIS A 310 4.28 -28.51 -5.86
CA HIS A 310 5.46 -29.31 -5.57
C HIS A 310 6.59 -28.26 -5.40
N GLN A 311 7.48 -28.44 -4.41
CA GLN A 311 8.73 -27.69 -4.37
C GLN A 311 9.65 -28.23 -5.47
N ASP A 312 9.95 -27.41 -6.49
CA ASP A 312 11.12 -27.63 -7.33
C ASP A 312 11.91 -26.33 -7.48
N ARG A 313 13.16 -26.38 -7.02
CA ARG A 313 14.18 -25.36 -7.23
C ARG A 313 14.58 -25.39 -8.71
N VAL A 314 14.38 -24.27 -9.41
CA VAL A 314 15.02 -24.03 -10.72
C VAL A 314 15.89 -22.79 -10.58
N GLU A 315 17.20 -23.00 -10.69
CA GLU A 315 18.25 -21.98 -10.66
C GLU A 315 18.22 -21.10 -11.92
N GLY A 316 18.32 -19.78 -11.71
CA GLY A 316 18.95 -18.81 -12.62
C GLY A 316 18.37 -18.62 -14.03
N ARG A 317 17.45 -17.64 -14.16
CA ARG A 317 17.44 -16.52 -15.14
C ARG A 317 16.03 -15.90 -15.19
N GLY A 318 15.92 -14.63 -14.77
CA GLY A 318 14.79 -13.72 -15.00
C GLY A 318 13.40 -14.33 -14.89
N ARG A 319 12.89 -14.49 -13.68
CA ARG A 319 11.50 -14.89 -13.48
C ARG A 319 10.61 -13.65 -13.66
N ALA A 320 9.64 -13.73 -14.56
CA ALA A 320 8.57 -12.74 -14.70
C ALA A 320 7.25 -13.39 -14.28
N ILE A 321 6.39 -12.64 -13.59
CA ILE A 321 5.00 -13.04 -13.35
C ILE A 321 4.10 -12.10 -14.15
N VAL A 322 3.10 -12.70 -14.82
CA VAL A 322 2.00 -12.02 -15.52
C VAL A 322 0.86 -11.75 -14.55
#